data_AF-A0A7S1WZ38-F1
#
_entry.id   AF-A0A7S1WZ38-F1
#
_cell.length_a   1.000
_cell.length_b   1.000
_cell.length_c   1.000
_cell.angle_alpha   90.00
_cell.angle_beta   90.00
_cell.angle_gamma   90.00
#
_symmetry.space_group_name_H-M   'P 1'
#
loop_
_entity.id
_entity.type
_entity.pdbx_description
1 polymer ?
#
loop_
_entity_poly.entity_id
_entity_poly.type
_entity_poly.pdbx_seq_one_letter_code
_entity_poly.pdbx_strand_id
1 'polypeptide(L)'
;GRKRYIFFSCPHIAIDSKGNVGSMSRPGQQATNCACGAMLGALGQFNSEGLESYIKADGVHDATDPEYSIFKQRLAARIQKEKKNLKDIDLAELTKICERQISSDLDFLISQAVDVKEADYAVITGVQV
;
A
#
# COMPACT_ATOMS: atom_id res chain seq x y z
N GLY A 1 -11.41 -13.24 31.38
CA GLY A 1 -11.20 -11.77 31.26
C GLY A 1 -11.35 -11.35 29.81
N ARG A 2 -11.76 -10.11 29.54
CA ARG A 2 -11.98 -9.57 28.18
C ARG A 2 -10.66 -9.51 27.40
N LYS A 3 -10.65 -9.94 26.13
CA LYS A 3 -9.45 -9.95 25.25
C LYS A 3 -9.16 -8.54 24.73
N ARG A 4 -7.90 -8.23 24.41
CA ARG A 4 -7.49 -6.91 23.90
C ARG A 4 -6.50 -7.05 22.75
N TYR A 5 -6.76 -6.35 21.65
CA TYR A 5 -5.90 -6.34 20.46
C TYR A 5 -5.54 -4.90 20.03
N ILE A 6 -4.37 -4.73 19.44
CA ILE A 6 -3.99 -3.48 18.76
C ILE A 6 -3.43 -3.86 17.40
N PHE A 7 -4.00 -3.29 16.34
CA PHE A 7 -3.57 -3.53 14.96
C PHE A 7 -2.82 -2.30 14.44
N PHE A 8 -1.62 -2.53 13.92
CA PHE A 8 -0.81 -1.50 13.25
C PHE A 8 -0.69 -1.84 11.78
N SER A 9 -0.88 -0.86 10.89
CA SER A 9 -0.62 -1.06 9.47
C SER A 9 -0.19 0.23 8.79
N CYS A 10 1.01 0.23 8.23
CA CYS A 10 1.60 1.40 7.62
C CYS A 10 2.34 1.02 6.33
N PRO A 11 1.91 1.46 5.13
CA PRO A 11 2.85 1.57 4.02
C PRO A 11 3.93 2.60 4.37
N HIS A 12 5.04 2.55 3.63
CA HIS A 12 6.16 3.42 3.91
C HIS A 12 6.67 4.15 2.67
N ILE A 13 7.26 5.31 2.89
CA ILE A 13 7.94 6.13 1.89
C ILE A 13 9.22 6.69 2.50
N ALA A 14 10.24 6.97 1.70
CA ALA A 14 11.40 7.71 2.18
C ALA A 14 11.45 9.10 1.56
N ILE A 15 11.98 10.07 2.30
CA ILE A 15 12.31 11.40 1.81
C ILE A 15 13.73 11.69 2.26
N ASP A 16 14.63 11.94 1.30
CA ASP A 16 16.02 12.21 1.64
C ASP A 16 16.24 13.64 2.15
N SER A 17 17.46 13.92 2.63
CA SER A 17 17.85 15.25 3.14
C SER A 17 17.73 16.40 2.12
N LYS A 18 17.55 16.10 0.84
CA LYS A 18 17.38 17.08 -0.25
C LYS A 18 15.91 17.24 -0.65
N GLY A 19 15.00 16.50 0.00
CA GLY A 19 13.58 16.49 -0.32
C GLY A 19 13.21 15.55 -1.48
N ASN A 20 14.12 14.69 -1.94
CA ASN A 20 13.79 13.73 -2.99
C ASN A 20 12.91 12.62 -2.42
N VAL A 21 11.69 12.54 -2.93
CA VAL A 21 10.69 11.55 -2.53
C VAL A 21 11.04 10.19 -3.12
N GLY A 22 10.95 9.14 -2.30
CA GLY A 22 11.27 7.77 -2.65
C GLY A 22 12.74 7.40 -2.51
N SER A 23 13.63 8.35 -2.20
CA SER A 23 15.08 8.12 -2.11
C SER A 23 15.52 7.76 -0.69
N MET A 24 16.33 6.71 -0.55
CA MET A 24 16.89 6.31 0.74
C MET A 24 18.34 5.85 0.66
N SER A 25 19.14 6.24 1.64
CA SER A 25 20.46 5.64 1.88
C SER A 25 20.30 4.39 2.75
N ARG A 26 20.99 3.32 2.40
CA ARG A 26 21.02 2.07 3.16
C ARG A 26 22.47 1.81 3.60
N PRO A 27 22.74 1.57 4.90
CA PRO A 27 24.08 1.24 5.36
C PRO A 27 24.68 0.08 4.56
N GLY A 28 25.94 0.25 4.11
CA GLY A 28 26.64 -0.76 3.31
C GLY A 28 26.33 -0.75 1.80
N GLN A 29 25.44 0.14 1.32
CA GLN A 29 25.19 0.32 -0.11
C GLN A 29 25.70 1.68 -0.59
N GLN A 30 26.50 1.67 -1.66
CA GLN A 30 27.10 2.88 -2.21
C GLN A 30 26.09 3.74 -2.98
N ALA A 31 25.06 3.12 -3.55
CA ALA A 31 24.02 3.81 -4.30
C ALA A 31 22.81 4.16 -3.43
N THR A 32 22.16 5.27 -3.75
CA THR A 32 20.82 5.61 -3.24
C THR A 32 19.81 4.61 -3.79
N ASN A 33 18.96 4.08 -2.92
CA ASN A 33 17.91 3.13 -3.26
C ASN A 33 16.52 3.74 -3.13
N CYS A 34 15.50 2.91 -3.35
CA CYS A 34 14.10 3.32 -3.25
C CYS A 34 13.40 2.86 -1.95
N ALA A 35 12.43 3.65 -1.51
CA ALA A 35 11.43 3.25 -0.53
C ALA A 35 10.07 3.94 -0.79
N CYS A 36 8.97 3.19 -0.95
CA CYS A 36 8.90 1.73 -1.09
C CYS A 36 9.20 1.28 -2.54
N GLY A 37 10.02 0.24 -2.70
CA GLY A 37 10.38 -0.28 -4.04
C GLY A 37 9.19 -0.82 -4.83
N ALA A 38 8.28 -1.54 -4.16
CA ALA A 38 7.05 -2.03 -4.79
C ALA A 38 6.13 -0.87 -5.23
N MET A 39 6.02 0.18 -4.41
CA MET A 39 5.25 1.38 -4.77
C MET A 39 5.83 2.10 -5.99
N LEU A 40 7.15 2.28 -6.02
CA LEU A 40 7.83 2.90 -7.15
C LEU A 40 7.66 2.06 -8.43
N GLY A 41 7.81 0.74 -8.31
CA GLY A 41 7.56 -0.19 -9.42
C GLY A 41 6.13 -0.11 -9.92
N ALA A 42 5.15 -0.08 -9.01
CA ALA A 42 3.73 -0.06 -9.36
C ALA A 42 3.38 1.25 -10.07
N LEU A 43 3.87 2.38 -9.55
CA LEU A 43 3.69 3.68 -10.21
C LEU A 43 4.29 3.71 -11.62
N GLY A 44 5.51 3.17 -11.78
CA GLY A 44 6.16 3.05 -13.09
C GLY A 44 5.31 2.22 -14.07
N GLN A 45 4.84 1.07 -13.62
CA GLN A 45 4.01 0.15 -14.41
C GLN A 45 2.64 0.74 -14.76
N PHE A 46 1.98 1.42 -13.83
CA PHE A 46 0.73 2.12 -14.12
C PHE A 46 0.95 3.21 -15.18
N ASN A 47 2.03 3.96 -15.08
CA ASN A 47 2.35 5.02 -16.04
C ASN A 47 2.68 4.48 -17.44
N SER A 48 3.33 3.32 -17.55
CA SER A 48 3.69 2.72 -18.84
C SER A 48 2.56 1.93 -19.50
N GLU A 49 1.75 1.21 -18.71
CA GLU A 49 0.79 0.22 -19.21
C GLU A 49 -0.68 0.62 -19.00
N GLY A 50 -0.92 1.67 -18.21
CA GLY A 50 -2.25 2.11 -17.81
C GLY A 50 -2.85 1.27 -16.68
N LEU A 51 -3.78 1.89 -15.92
CA LEU A 51 -4.43 1.23 -14.77
C LEU A 51 -5.28 0.02 -15.16
N GLU A 52 -5.92 0.06 -16.33
CA GLU A 52 -6.87 -0.98 -16.74
C GLU A 52 -6.22 -2.37 -16.94
N SER A 53 -4.92 -2.39 -17.25
CA SER A 53 -4.12 -3.61 -17.33
C SER A 53 -4.07 -4.37 -15.99
N TYR A 54 -4.32 -3.66 -14.88
CA TYR A 54 -4.23 -4.16 -13.50
C TYR A 54 -5.59 -4.33 -12.82
N ILE A 55 -6.69 -3.99 -13.47
CA ILE A 55 -8.03 -4.27 -12.94
C ILE A 55 -8.37 -5.74 -13.26
N LYS A 56 -8.30 -6.60 -12.24
CA LYS A 56 -8.59 -8.04 -12.35
C LYS A 56 -9.68 -8.44 -11.35
N ALA A 57 -10.30 -9.58 -11.60
CA ALA A 57 -11.24 -10.18 -10.66
C ALA A 57 -10.52 -10.64 -9.38
N ASP A 58 -11.23 -10.60 -8.25
CA ASP A 58 -10.69 -11.02 -6.96
C ASP A 58 -10.16 -12.47 -7.01
N GLY A 59 -9.01 -12.70 -6.37
CA GLY A 59 -8.34 -13.99 -6.30
C GLY A 59 -7.37 -14.29 -7.46
N VAL A 60 -7.41 -13.52 -8.54
CA VAL A 60 -6.45 -13.65 -9.65
C VAL A 60 -5.11 -13.05 -9.28
N HIS A 61 -4.02 -13.80 -9.43
CA HIS A 61 -2.67 -13.31 -9.17
C HIS A 61 -1.64 -14.01 -10.06
N ASP A 62 -0.47 -13.38 -10.21
CA ASP A 62 0.69 -14.01 -10.83
C ASP A 62 1.29 -15.02 -9.85
N ALA A 63 1.42 -16.29 -10.27
CA ALA A 63 1.98 -17.34 -9.42
C ALA A 63 3.48 -17.12 -9.10
N THR A 64 4.20 -16.38 -9.94
CA THR A 64 5.63 -16.09 -9.75
C THR A 64 5.90 -14.83 -8.94
N ASP A 65 4.90 -13.95 -8.83
CA ASP A 65 4.95 -12.73 -8.02
C ASP A 65 3.59 -12.40 -7.38
N PRO A 66 3.10 -13.26 -6.47
CA PRO A 66 1.74 -13.19 -5.96
C PRO A 66 1.49 -11.91 -5.16
N GLU A 67 2.41 -11.55 -4.26
CA GLU A 67 2.24 -10.37 -3.40
C GLU A 67 2.17 -9.09 -4.21
N TYR A 68 3.09 -8.91 -5.16
CA TYR A 68 3.14 -7.69 -5.96
C TYR A 68 1.99 -7.60 -6.97
N SER A 69 1.59 -8.72 -7.57
CA SER A 69 0.44 -8.73 -8.48
C SER A 69 -0.87 -8.41 -7.76
N ILE A 70 -1.13 -9.01 -6.59
CA ILE A 70 -2.30 -8.68 -5.75
C ILE A 70 -2.25 -7.21 -5.33
N PHE A 71 -1.08 -6.76 -4.86
CA PHE A 71 -0.87 -5.38 -4.43
C PHE A 71 -1.21 -4.36 -5.54
N LYS A 72 -0.67 -4.54 -6.75
CA LYS A 72 -0.96 -3.67 -7.89
C LYS A 72 -2.44 -3.66 -8.25
N GLN A 73 -3.07 -4.82 -8.26
CA GLN A 73 -4.49 -4.93 -8.60
C GLN A 73 -5.37 -4.19 -7.59
N ARG A 74 -5.08 -4.35 -6.29
CA ARG A 74 -5.80 -3.63 -5.23
C ARG A 74 -5.60 -2.12 -5.31
N LEU A 75 -4.38 -1.67 -5.57
CA LEU A 75 -4.11 -0.24 -5.78
C LEU A 75 -4.82 0.30 -7.03
N ALA A 76 -4.77 -0.41 -8.15
CA ALA A 76 -5.43 0.02 -9.38
C ALA A 76 -6.95 0.12 -9.18
N ALA A 77 -7.57 -0.89 -8.56
CA ALA A 77 -8.99 -0.87 -8.22
C ALA A 77 -9.32 0.29 -7.27
N ARG A 78 -8.44 0.59 -6.30
CA ARG A 78 -8.62 1.73 -5.40
C ARG A 78 -8.55 3.07 -6.12
N ILE A 79 -7.58 3.26 -7.01
CA ILE A 79 -7.43 4.48 -7.81
C ILE A 79 -8.67 4.71 -8.68
N GLN A 80 -9.15 3.65 -9.33
CA GLN A 80 -10.37 3.70 -10.15
C GLN A 80 -11.60 4.04 -9.31
N LYS A 81 -11.75 3.42 -8.13
CA LYS A 81 -12.82 3.70 -7.17
C LYS A 81 -12.81 5.16 -6.69
N GLU A 82 -11.62 5.72 -6.45
CA GLU A 82 -11.44 7.12 -6.06
C GLU A 82 -11.53 8.11 -7.23
N LYS A 83 -11.71 7.63 -8.47
CA LYS A 83 -11.79 8.43 -9.71
C LYS A 83 -10.62 9.40 -9.88
N LYS A 84 -9.43 9.01 -9.42
CA LYS A 84 -8.21 9.82 -9.57
C LYS A 84 -7.60 9.63 -10.94
N ASN A 85 -7.14 10.72 -11.55
CA ASN A 85 -6.39 10.67 -12.78
C ASN A 85 -4.95 10.25 -12.48
N LEU A 86 -4.46 9.23 -13.19
CA LEU A 86 -3.11 8.70 -12.99
C LEU A 86 -2.02 9.77 -13.16
N LYS A 87 -2.24 10.76 -14.02
CA LYS A 87 -1.28 11.86 -14.24
C LYS A 87 -1.05 12.74 -13.01
N ASP A 88 -2.01 12.76 -12.08
CA ASP A 88 -1.97 13.55 -10.86
C ASP A 88 -1.47 12.74 -9.65
N ILE A 89 -1.03 11.50 -9.87
CA ILE A 89 -0.57 10.60 -8.83
C ILE A 89 0.96 10.53 -8.86
N ASP A 90 1.60 11.21 -7.92
CA ASP A 90 3.01 11.01 -7.60
C ASP A 90 3.19 9.89 -6.56
N LEU A 91 4.45 9.60 -6.19
CA LEU A 91 4.74 8.55 -5.22
C LEU A 91 4.16 8.84 -3.82
N ALA A 92 4.07 10.10 -3.41
CA ALA A 92 3.50 10.47 -2.13
C ALA A 92 1.99 10.24 -2.12
N GLU A 93 1.30 10.66 -3.19
CA GLU A 93 -0.13 10.44 -3.35
C GLU A 93 -0.47 8.96 -3.49
N LEU A 94 0.32 8.19 -4.27
CA LEU A 94 0.14 6.75 -4.34
C LEU A 94 0.30 6.13 -2.95
N THR A 95 1.29 6.55 -2.16
CA THR A 95 1.50 6.01 -0.79
C THR A 95 0.29 6.27 0.11
N LYS A 96 -0.34 7.45 -0.01
CA LYS A 96 -1.59 7.74 0.71
C LYS A 96 -2.76 6.89 0.23
N ILE A 97 -2.88 6.66 -1.08
CA ILE A 97 -3.89 5.74 -1.64
C ILE A 97 -3.69 4.33 -1.10
N CYS A 98 -2.42 3.89 -1.04
CA CYS A 98 -2.02 2.61 -0.49
C CYS A 98 -2.40 2.47 0.99
N GLU A 99 -2.16 3.50 1.80
CA GLU A 99 -2.58 3.52 3.22
C GLU A 99 -4.08 3.28 3.32
N ARG A 100 -4.89 4.05 2.59
CA ARG A 100 -6.35 3.90 2.65
C ARG A 100 -6.83 2.55 2.13
N GLN A 101 -6.12 1.94 1.18
CA GLN A 101 -6.44 0.60 0.69
C GLN A 101 -6.14 -0.45 1.74
N ILE A 102 -4.93 -0.43 2.32
CA ILE A 102 -4.52 -1.39 3.35
C ILE A 102 -5.40 -1.24 4.60
N SER A 103 -5.77 -0.02 4.99
CA SER A 103 -6.68 0.23 6.11
C SER A 103 -8.05 -0.38 5.87
N SER A 104 -8.60 -0.23 4.65
CA SER A 104 -9.87 -0.86 4.27
C SER A 104 -9.79 -2.39 4.27
N ASP A 105 -8.65 -2.96 3.86
CA ASP A 105 -8.43 -4.40 3.84
C ASP A 105 -8.29 -4.95 5.27
N LEU A 106 -7.60 -4.22 6.15
CA LEU A 106 -7.47 -4.55 7.56
C LEU A 106 -8.82 -4.52 8.27
N ASP A 107 -9.63 -3.48 8.05
CA ASP A 107 -10.97 -3.37 8.62
C ASP A 107 -11.86 -4.55 8.22
N PHE A 108 -11.79 -4.95 6.95
CA PHE A 108 -12.49 -6.14 6.48
C PHE A 108 -12.05 -7.39 7.25
N LEU A 109 -10.74 -7.64 7.38
CA LEU A 109 -10.23 -8.82 8.10
C LEU A 109 -10.59 -8.79 9.58
N ILE A 110 -10.50 -7.63 10.25
CA ILE A 110 -10.91 -7.47 11.65
C ILE A 110 -12.39 -7.82 11.82
N SER A 111 -13.26 -7.37 10.89
CA SER A 111 -14.70 -7.70 10.94
C SER A 111 -15.00 -9.20 10.88
N GLN A 112 -14.11 -9.99 10.28
CA GLN A 112 -14.26 -11.44 10.16
C GLN A 112 -13.60 -12.19 11.33
N ALA A 113 -12.58 -11.60 11.96
CA ALA A 113 -11.72 -12.27 12.93
C ALA A 113 -11.98 -11.89 14.40
N VAL A 114 -12.55 -10.70 14.66
CA VAL A 114 -12.71 -10.17 16.02
C VAL A 114 -14.18 -10.11 16.43
N ASP A 115 -14.55 -10.90 17.43
CA ASP A 115 -15.83 -10.76 18.12
C ASP A 115 -15.76 -9.63 19.17
N VAL A 116 -16.43 -8.50 18.87
CA VAL A 116 -16.47 -7.31 19.72
C VAL A 116 -17.23 -7.50 21.04
N LYS A 117 -18.00 -8.59 21.18
CA LYS A 117 -18.62 -8.96 22.46
C LYS A 117 -17.59 -9.50 23.44
N GLU A 118 -16.56 -10.17 22.93
CA GLU A 118 -15.53 -10.88 23.71
C GLU A 118 -14.20 -10.11 23.80
N ALA A 119 -13.98 -9.15 22.90
CA ALA A 119 -12.73 -8.40 22.79
C ALA A 119 -12.93 -6.89 22.60
N ASP A 120 -11.99 -6.11 23.13
CA ASP A 120 -11.76 -4.73 22.73
C ASP A 120 -10.59 -4.68 21.74
N TYR A 121 -10.62 -3.72 20.81
CA TYR A 121 -9.48 -3.51 19.93
C TYR A 121 -9.28 -2.03 19.60
N ALA A 122 -8.06 -1.71 19.16
CA ALA A 122 -7.70 -0.44 18.57
C ALA A 122 -7.01 -0.67 17.22
N VAL A 123 -7.15 0.29 16.30
CA VAL A 123 -6.53 0.27 14.97
C VAL A 123 -5.74 1.56 14.80
N ILE A 124 -4.47 1.43 14.41
CA ILE A 124 -3.56 2.55 14.16
C ILE A 124 -2.98 2.37 12.76
N THR A 125 -3.37 3.23 11.83
CA THR A 125 -2.86 3.24 10.46
C THR A 125 -2.25 4.60 10.13
N GLY A 126 -1.41 4.62 9.11
CA GLY A 126 -0.75 5.84 8.67
C GLY A 126 0.34 5.53 7.65
N VAL A 127 1.13 6.55 7.31
CA VAL A 127 2.30 6.38 6.46
C VAL A 127 3.54 6.46 7.34
N GLN A 128 4.40 5.46 7.26
CA GLN A 128 5.75 5.54 7.82
C GLN A 128 6.64 6.34 6.86
N VAL A 129 7.29 7.38 7.39
CA VAL A 129 8.22 8.24 6.65
C VAL A 129 9.62 8.09 7.24
#